data_AF-A0A4Q2M2C5-F1
#
_entry.id   AF-A0A4Q2M2C5-F1
#
_cell.length_a   1.000
_cell.length_b   1.000
_cell.length_c   1.000
_cell.angle_alpha   90.00
_cell.angle_beta   90.00
_cell.angle_gamma   90.00
#
_symmetry.space_group_name_H-M   'P 1'
#
loop_
_entity.id
_entity.type
_entity.pdbx_description
1 polymer ?
#
loop_
_entity_poly.entity_id
_entity_poly.type
_entity_poly.pdbx_seq_one_letter_code
_entity_poly.pdbx_strand_id
1 'polypeptide(L)'
;MRRSRRRRCPVRVRSLRSSVRLPFHTFAYLHQPALGRPYSPPARNDRRRPSVEHSVESENERPRIGIYGAGKVGTALARLFVAAGHPVLIAGSPRQSALDLLVGVVAPGARVADALTLARESDIIIVAVPFGKADSLPWDEFDGRIVVDAMNYWPPIDGTIDEVEADGRSTSEIIGTRNTAARLVKSFNHLGYHEMEDDALPAGAPLRRALAVAGDDDEAKAAVARIIEAIGFDAVDIGALREGAHLQPGGPIFGRELDRTELERLAHERVTA
;
A
#
# COMPACT_ATOMS: atom_id res chain seq x y z
N MET A 1 -27.58 -35.94 -45.47
CA MET A 1 -28.41 -35.68 -44.27
C MET A 1 -27.48 -35.27 -43.13
N ARG A 2 -27.60 -34.23 -42.33
CA ARG A 2 -28.51 -33.07 -42.18
C ARG A 2 -27.63 -31.94 -41.61
N ARG A 3 -27.57 -30.77 -42.26
CA ARG A 3 -27.01 -29.54 -41.67
C ARG A 3 -28.15 -28.82 -40.92
N SER A 4 -28.00 -28.58 -39.61
CA SER A 4 -29.00 -27.83 -38.84
C SER A 4 -28.69 -26.33 -38.90
N ARG A 5 -29.65 -25.57 -39.44
CA ARG A 5 -29.64 -24.09 -39.49
C ARG A 5 -30.32 -23.57 -38.24
N ARG A 6 -29.62 -22.82 -37.39
CA ARG A 6 -30.22 -22.01 -36.32
C ARG A 6 -30.74 -20.69 -36.91
N ARG A 7 -32.03 -20.42 -36.71
CA ARG A 7 -32.72 -19.18 -37.10
C ARG A 7 -32.38 -18.06 -36.10
N ARG A 8 -32.03 -16.87 -36.59
CA ARG A 8 -31.96 -15.62 -35.80
C ARG A 8 -33.20 -14.78 -36.09
N CYS A 9 -33.92 -14.37 -35.04
CA CYS A 9 -34.98 -13.36 -35.09
C CYS A 9 -34.38 -11.95 -34.91
N PRO A 10 -34.87 -10.92 -35.61
CA PRO A 10 -34.44 -9.54 -35.40
C PRO A 10 -35.36 -8.80 -34.42
N VAL A 11 -34.78 -8.08 -33.46
CA VAL A 11 -35.49 -7.13 -32.59
C VAL A 11 -35.26 -5.72 -33.12
N ARG A 12 -36.35 -5.01 -33.44
CA ARG A 12 -36.38 -3.60 -33.86
C ARG A 12 -36.31 -2.69 -32.62
N VAL A 13 -35.41 -1.72 -32.63
CA VAL A 13 -35.37 -0.61 -31.67
C VAL A 13 -36.03 0.62 -32.32
N ARG A 14 -37.01 1.23 -31.66
CA ARG A 14 -37.73 2.42 -32.11
C ARG A 14 -37.40 3.59 -31.19
N SER A 15 -36.98 4.71 -31.78
CA SER A 15 -36.59 5.95 -31.09
C SER A 15 -37.81 6.75 -30.61
N LEU A 16 -37.69 7.44 -29.48
CA LEU A 16 -38.55 8.58 -29.15
C LEU A 16 -37.71 9.70 -28.52
N ARG A 17 -37.60 10.80 -29.25
CA ARG A 17 -37.19 12.13 -28.76
C ARG A 17 -38.42 12.81 -28.16
N SER A 18 -38.30 13.52 -27.04
CA SER A 18 -39.12 14.70 -26.76
C SER A 18 -38.45 15.59 -25.71
N SER A 19 -38.23 16.84 -26.09
CA SER A 19 -37.70 17.94 -25.29
C SER A 19 -38.88 18.82 -24.85
N VAL A 20 -38.89 19.32 -23.60
CA VAL A 20 -39.74 20.46 -23.22
C VAL A 20 -38.97 21.37 -22.24
N ARG A 21 -38.92 22.67 -22.58
CA ARG A 21 -38.35 23.79 -21.81
C ARG A 21 -39.48 24.58 -21.13
N LEU A 22 -39.24 25.03 -19.87
CA LEU A 22 -39.51 26.35 -19.21
C LEU A 22 -40.89 27.04 -19.39
N PRO A 23 -41.41 27.89 -18.46
CA PRO A 23 -40.63 28.98 -17.83
C PRO A 23 -40.97 29.45 -16.39
N PHE A 24 -40.07 30.33 -15.94
CA PHE A 24 -40.13 31.25 -14.81
C PHE A 24 -41.35 32.18 -14.84
N HIS A 25 -41.90 32.53 -13.68
CA HIS A 25 -42.62 33.79 -13.45
C HIS A 25 -42.24 34.43 -12.12
N THR A 26 -41.80 35.68 -12.25
CA THR A 26 -41.49 36.69 -11.24
C THR A 26 -42.78 37.27 -10.68
N PHE A 27 -42.85 37.57 -9.37
CA PHE A 27 -43.80 38.55 -8.84
C PHE A 27 -43.17 39.37 -7.73
N ALA A 28 -43.11 40.69 -7.97
CA ALA A 28 -42.75 41.71 -7.00
C ALA A 28 -44.02 42.20 -6.29
N TYR A 29 -43.91 42.56 -5.01
CA TYR A 29 -44.85 43.45 -4.34
C TYR A 29 -44.12 44.42 -3.41
N LEU A 30 -44.49 45.69 -3.53
CA LEU A 30 -44.00 46.86 -2.81
C LEU A 30 -44.98 47.25 -1.68
N HIS A 31 -44.39 47.83 -0.62
CA HIS A 31 -44.92 48.83 0.35
C HIS A 31 -45.96 48.45 1.42
N GLN A 32 -45.55 48.51 2.69
CA GLN A 32 -45.69 49.70 3.59
C GLN A 32 -44.99 49.48 4.96
N PRO A 33 -44.44 50.51 5.63
CA PRO A 33 -43.73 50.37 6.90
C PRO A 33 -44.63 50.65 8.11
N ALA A 34 -44.61 49.74 9.10
CA ALA A 34 -45.17 49.97 10.42
C ALA A 34 -44.04 50.35 11.41
N LEU A 35 -44.19 51.49 12.08
CA LEU A 35 -43.29 51.98 13.12
C LEU A 35 -43.33 51.06 14.35
N GLY A 36 -42.35 50.16 14.46
CA GLY A 36 -42.09 49.31 15.63
C GLY A 36 -40.93 49.85 16.48
N ARG A 37 -41.08 49.78 17.80
CA ARG A 37 -40.06 50.17 18.80
C ARG A 37 -38.73 49.45 18.55
N PRO A 38 -37.57 50.05 18.87
CA PRO A 38 -36.28 49.40 18.67
C PRO A 38 -36.18 48.14 19.54
N TYR A 39 -35.97 47.00 18.87
CA TYR A 39 -35.64 45.72 19.48
C TYR A 39 -34.24 45.80 20.13
N SER A 40 -34.15 45.57 21.44
CA SER A 40 -32.87 45.36 22.13
C SER A 40 -32.60 43.86 22.18
N PRO A 41 -31.50 43.36 21.58
CA PRO A 41 -31.16 41.94 21.65
C PRO A 41 -30.73 41.56 23.08
N PRO A 42 -31.06 40.36 23.56
CA PRO A 42 -30.53 39.87 24.84
C PRO A 42 -29.01 39.70 24.74
N ALA A 43 -28.32 39.99 25.85
CA ALA A 43 -26.87 39.92 25.97
C ALA A 43 -26.33 38.55 25.49
N ARG A 44 -25.33 38.59 24.59
CA ARG A 44 -24.57 37.41 24.18
C ARG A 44 -23.92 36.78 25.40
N ASN A 45 -24.35 35.56 25.72
CA ASN A 45 -23.64 34.68 26.64
C ASN A 45 -22.36 34.21 25.92
N ASP A 46 -21.21 34.78 26.29
CA ASP A 46 -19.87 34.47 25.74
C ASP A 46 -19.35 33.10 26.25
N ARG A 47 -20.14 32.05 26.04
CA ARG A 47 -19.64 30.69 26.14
C ARG A 47 -19.02 30.35 24.80
N ARG A 48 -17.72 30.61 24.68
CA ARG A 48 -16.85 30.06 23.62
C ARG A 48 -17.20 28.60 23.43
N ARG A 49 -17.81 28.27 22.29
CA ARG A 49 -17.82 26.90 21.80
C ARG A 49 -16.36 26.53 21.54
N PRO A 50 -15.85 25.40 22.04
CA PRO A 50 -14.53 24.96 21.62
C PRO A 50 -14.61 24.74 20.10
N SER A 51 -13.88 25.56 19.36
CA SER A 51 -13.55 25.28 17.98
C SER A 51 -12.83 23.94 17.97
N VAL A 52 -13.44 22.96 17.31
CA VAL A 52 -12.74 21.73 16.95
C VAL A 52 -11.65 22.18 15.99
N GLU A 53 -10.44 22.35 16.51
CA GLU A 53 -9.24 22.48 15.70
C GLU A 53 -9.11 21.16 14.95
N HIS A 54 -9.54 21.16 13.69
CA HIS A 54 -9.06 20.18 12.74
C HIS A 54 -7.56 20.43 12.64
N SER A 55 -6.77 19.64 13.36
CA SER A 55 -5.33 19.57 13.17
C SER A 55 -5.11 19.09 11.74
N VAL A 56 -4.84 20.05 10.86
CA VAL A 56 -4.25 19.77 9.56
C VAL A 56 -2.83 19.31 9.89
N GLU A 57 -2.65 17.99 10.01
CA GLU A 57 -1.32 17.40 9.91
C GLU A 57 -0.72 17.93 8.59
N SER A 58 0.43 18.61 8.68
CA SER A 58 1.01 19.29 7.54
C SER A 58 1.25 18.30 6.39
N GLU A 59 0.95 18.72 5.15
CA GLU A 59 1.25 17.95 3.93
C GLU A 59 2.76 17.65 3.72
N ASN A 60 3.64 18.20 4.58
CA ASN A 60 4.97 17.66 4.87
C ASN A 60 4.83 16.81 6.15
N GLU A 61 4.81 15.48 6.13
CA GLU A 61 6.05 14.68 6.26
C GLU A 61 5.78 13.16 6.03
N ARG A 62 4.84 12.79 5.17
CA ARG A 62 4.66 11.35 4.86
C ARG A 62 5.93 10.82 4.19
N PRO A 63 6.55 9.74 4.72
CA PRO A 63 7.80 9.22 4.18
C PRO A 63 7.61 8.82 2.72
N ARG A 64 8.58 9.17 1.89
CA ARG A 64 8.65 8.76 0.50
C ARG A 64 9.00 7.28 0.41
N ILE A 65 8.16 6.53 -0.29
CA ILE A 65 8.32 5.09 -0.47
C ILE A 65 8.94 4.83 -1.85
N GLY A 66 10.13 4.23 -1.86
CA GLY A 66 10.72 3.66 -3.08
C GLY A 66 10.32 2.21 -3.22
N ILE A 67 9.85 1.78 -4.38
CA ILE A 67 9.52 0.38 -4.66
C ILE A 67 10.40 -0.09 -5.83
N TYR A 68 11.32 -1.00 -5.54
CA TYR A 68 12.16 -1.65 -6.54
C TYR A 68 11.48 -2.94 -7.01
N GLY A 69 10.81 -2.86 -8.16
CA GLY A 69 10.04 -3.95 -8.74
C GLY A 69 8.62 -3.53 -9.10
N ALA A 70 8.32 -3.37 -10.39
CA ALA A 70 6.99 -3.00 -10.88
C ALA A 70 6.12 -4.21 -11.23
N GLY A 71 6.27 -5.29 -10.48
CA GLY A 71 5.44 -6.50 -10.61
C GLY A 71 4.09 -6.36 -9.91
N LYS A 72 3.41 -7.48 -9.73
CA LYS A 72 2.10 -7.57 -9.06
C LYS A 72 2.13 -6.98 -7.64
N VAL A 73 3.06 -7.45 -6.81
CA VAL A 73 3.23 -6.96 -5.42
C VAL A 73 3.62 -5.48 -5.39
N GLY A 74 4.66 -5.09 -6.13
CA GLY A 74 5.14 -3.71 -6.09
C GLY A 74 4.11 -2.69 -6.59
N THR A 75 3.30 -3.03 -7.60
CA THR A 75 2.23 -2.13 -8.06
C THR A 75 1.04 -2.09 -7.11
N ALA A 76 0.70 -3.19 -6.41
CA ALA A 76 -0.31 -3.19 -5.35
C ALA A 76 0.12 -2.30 -4.18
N LEU A 77 1.35 -2.46 -3.70
CA LEU A 77 1.93 -1.59 -2.67
C LEU A 77 1.95 -0.12 -3.12
N ALA A 78 2.33 0.14 -4.38
CA ALA A 78 2.32 1.51 -4.91
C ALA A 78 0.93 2.13 -4.83
N ARG A 79 -0.13 1.41 -5.23
CA ARG A 79 -1.51 1.89 -5.13
C ARG A 79 -1.92 2.18 -3.69
N LEU A 80 -1.59 1.27 -2.76
CA LEU A 80 -1.89 1.45 -1.34
C LEU A 80 -1.19 2.67 -0.74
N PHE A 81 0.11 2.83 -0.99
CA PHE A 81 0.87 3.98 -0.48
C PHE A 81 0.41 5.30 -1.10
N VAL A 82 0.10 5.33 -2.41
CA VAL A 82 -0.48 6.50 -3.05
C VAL A 82 -1.85 6.84 -2.45
N ALA A 83 -2.72 5.85 -2.24
CA ALA A 83 -4.03 6.05 -1.62
C ALA A 83 -3.92 6.55 -0.18
N ALA A 84 -2.90 6.10 0.55
CA ALA A 84 -2.53 6.61 1.86
C ALA A 84 -1.79 7.97 1.79
N GLY A 85 -1.59 8.58 0.62
CA GLY A 85 -1.00 9.91 0.47
C GLY A 85 0.53 9.97 0.57
N HIS A 86 1.23 8.84 0.52
CA HIS A 86 2.70 8.83 0.45
C HIS A 86 3.18 9.18 -0.96
N PRO A 87 4.27 9.96 -1.10
CA PRO A 87 5.00 10.04 -2.36
C PRO A 87 5.61 8.67 -2.70
N VAL A 88 5.36 8.15 -3.91
CA VAL A 88 5.84 6.82 -4.33
C VAL A 88 6.75 6.93 -5.55
N LEU A 89 7.95 6.34 -5.44
CA LEU A 89 8.87 6.11 -6.56
C LEU A 89 8.88 4.63 -6.94
N ILE A 90 8.92 4.32 -8.23
CA ILE A 90 9.05 2.95 -8.73
C ILE A 90 10.27 2.86 -9.66
N ALA A 91 11.14 1.89 -9.40
CA ALA A 91 12.21 1.51 -10.32
C ALA A 91 12.12 0.01 -10.66
N GLY A 92 12.77 -0.39 -11.75
CA GLY A 92 12.87 -1.79 -12.13
C GLY A 92 12.77 -2.01 -13.64
N SER A 93 12.32 -3.19 -14.03
CA SER A 93 12.08 -3.57 -15.41
C SER A 93 10.59 -3.51 -15.75
N PRO A 94 10.19 -3.30 -17.03
CA PRO A 94 11.01 -3.17 -18.25
C PRO A 94 11.69 -1.78 -18.38
N ARG A 95 12.28 -1.49 -19.56
CA ARG A 95 12.90 -0.17 -19.87
C ARG A 95 11.98 0.99 -19.48
N GLN A 96 12.59 2.10 -19.04
CA GLN A 96 11.90 3.23 -18.42
C GLN A 96 10.65 3.72 -19.17
N SER A 97 10.71 3.89 -20.50
CA SER A 97 9.54 4.33 -21.27
C SER A 97 8.35 3.36 -21.26
N ALA A 98 8.59 2.04 -21.23
CA ALA A 98 7.54 1.05 -21.08
C ALA A 98 7.06 0.97 -19.62
N LEU A 99 7.97 1.20 -18.67
CA LEU A 99 7.66 1.27 -17.25
C LEU A 99 6.78 2.47 -16.92
N ASP A 100 7.06 3.64 -17.50
CA ASP A 100 6.27 4.87 -17.37
C ASP A 100 4.82 4.62 -17.79
N LEU A 101 4.61 3.99 -18.95
CA LEU A 101 3.29 3.65 -19.44
C LEU A 101 2.58 2.66 -18.52
N LEU A 102 3.28 1.61 -18.06
CA LEU A 102 2.72 0.63 -17.15
C LEU A 102 2.28 1.29 -15.84
N VAL A 103 3.18 2.03 -15.19
CA VAL A 103 2.93 2.68 -13.90
C VAL A 103 1.83 3.73 -14.02
N GLY A 104 1.83 4.54 -15.07
CA GLY A 104 0.78 5.53 -15.32
C GLY A 104 -0.63 4.93 -15.43
N VAL A 105 -0.74 3.65 -15.84
CA VAL A 105 -2.01 2.93 -15.92
C VAL A 105 -2.33 2.17 -14.63
N VAL A 106 -1.36 1.42 -14.07
CA VAL A 106 -1.61 0.45 -12.99
C VAL A 106 -1.37 1.01 -11.59
N ALA A 107 -0.68 2.13 -11.44
CA ALA A 107 -0.42 2.79 -10.16
C ALA A 107 -0.43 4.33 -10.35
N PRO A 108 -1.56 4.91 -10.79
CA PRO A 108 -1.65 6.35 -11.03
C PRO A 108 -1.30 7.12 -9.75
N GLY A 109 -0.40 8.10 -9.86
CA GLY A 109 0.13 8.88 -8.73
C GLY A 109 1.54 8.45 -8.29
N ALA A 110 1.98 7.24 -8.62
CA ALA A 110 3.38 6.85 -8.47
C ALA A 110 4.24 7.43 -9.61
N ARG A 111 5.49 7.76 -9.31
CA ARG A 111 6.47 8.27 -10.30
C ARG A 111 7.53 7.22 -10.58
N VAL A 112 7.84 6.99 -11.85
CA VAL A 112 8.97 6.16 -12.21
C VAL A 112 10.28 6.93 -12.00
N ALA A 113 11.29 6.25 -11.48
CA ALA A 113 12.62 6.76 -11.28
C ALA A 113 13.66 5.71 -11.70
N ASP A 114 14.89 6.16 -11.95
CA ASP A 114 16.01 5.21 -12.00
C ASP A 114 16.37 4.74 -10.58
N ALA A 115 17.18 3.69 -10.55
CA ALA A 115 17.62 3.01 -9.33
C ALA A 115 18.29 3.96 -8.31
N LEU A 116 19.14 4.85 -8.81
CA LEU A 116 19.92 5.79 -8.02
C LEU A 116 19.04 6.88 -7.40
N THR A 117 18.12 7.43 -8.20
CA THR A 117 17.15 8.44 -7.77
C THR A 117 16.23 7.86 -6.71
N LEU A 118 15.74 6.63 -6.91
CA LEU A 118 14.94 5.92 -5.92
C LEU A 118 15.71 5.76 -4.61
N ALA A 119 16.93 5.26 -4.66
CA ALA A 119 17.76 5.05 -3.46
C ALA A 119 18.02 6.36 -2.69
N ARG A 120 18.29 7.45 -3.41
CA ARG A 120 18.62 8.75 -2.82
C ARG A 120 17.43 9.46 -2.20
N GLU A 121 16.30 9.46 -2.89
CA GLU A 121 15.13 10.26 -2.52
C GLU A 121 14.16 9.55 -1.58
N SER A 122 14.19 8.21 -1.52
CA SER A 122 13.28 7.46 -0.66
C SER A 122 13.74 7.40 0.79
N ASP A 123 12.79 7.56 1.71
CA ASP A 123 12.99 7.36 3.15
C ASP A 123 12.96 5.87 3.50
N ILE A 124 12.09 5.11 2.80
CA ILE A 124 11.96 3.65 2.92
C ILE A 124 11.95 3.05 1.53
N ILE A 125 12.77 2.00 1.32
CA ILE A 125 12.89 1.29 0.05
C ILE A 125 12.31 -0.11 0.23
N ILE A 126 11.34 -0.51 -0.61
CA ILE A 126 10.76 -1.85 -0.62
C ILE A 126 11.31 -2.59 -1.83
N VAL A 127 11.97 -3.72 -1.62
CA VAL A 127 12.47 -4.59 -2.70
C VAL A 127 11.45 -5.70 -2.96
N ALA A 128 10.85 -5.68 -4.15
CA ALA A 128 9.73 -6.54 -4.55
C ALA A 128 10.01 -7.19 -5.93
N VAL A 129 11.17 -7.84 -6.04
CA VAL A 129 11.60 -8.62 -7.20
C VAL A 129 11.57 -10.12 -6.88
N PRO A 130 11.57 -11.02 -7.89
CA PRO A 130 11.86 -12.43 -7.65
C PRO A 130 13.18 -12.59 -6.89
N PHE A 131 13.25 -13.51 -5.92
CA PHE A 131 14.39 -13.63 -5.02
C PHE A 131 15.69 -13.93 -5.77
N GLY A 132 15.63 -14.78 -6.81
CA GLY A 132 16.78 -15.08 -7.67
C GLY A 132 17.29 -13.88 -8.48
N LYS A 133 16.64 -12.72 -8.40
CA LYS A 133 17.09 -11.45 -8.98
C LYS A 133 17.60 -10.46 -7.94
N ALA A 134 17.73 -10.85 -6.67
CA ALA A 134 18.21 -9.97 -5.62
C ALA A 134 19.58 -9.35 -5.94
N ASP A 135 20.48 -10.08 -6.61
CA ASP A 135 21.80 -9.57 -6.97
C ASP A 135 21.78 -8.52 -8.10
N SER A 136 20.61 -8.29 -8.73
CA SER A 136 20.44 -7.20 -9.70
C SER A 136 20.09 -5.86 -9.05
N LEU A 137 19.85 -5.84 -7.74
CA LEU A 137 19.57 -4.64 -6.99
C LEU A 137 20.87 -3.85 -6.76
N PRO A 138 20.81 -2.50 -6.77
CA PRO A 138 21.97 -1.65 -6.53
C PRO A 138 22.28 -1.57 -5.03
N TRP A 139 22.64 -2.69 -4.41
CA TRP A 139 22.77 -2.80 -2.95
C TRP A 139 23.67 -1.71 -2.35
N ASP A 140 24.77 -1.35 -3.01
CA ASP A 140 25.69 -0.29 -2.58
C ASP A 140 25.03 1.10 -2.46
N GLU A 141 23.91 1.34 -3.17
CA GLU A 141 23.18 2.62 -3.11
C GLU A 141 22.22 2.66 -1.90
N PHE A 142 22.03 1.55 -1.19
CA PHE A 142 21.10 1.43 -0.06
C PHE A 142 21.76 1.62 1.32
N ASP A 143 23.02 2.03 1.37
CA ASP A 143 23.76 2.27 2.62
C ASP A 143 23.00 3.21 3.57
N GLY A 144 22.83 2.77 4.82
CA GLY A 144 22.12 3.51 5.86
C GLY A 144 20.61 3.66 5.65
N ARG A 145 20.06 3.16 4.53
CA ARG A 145 18.63 3.23 4.22
C ARG A 145 17.86 2.14 4.92
N ILE A 146 16.58 2.41 5.20
CA ILE A 146 15.63 1.38 5.58
C ILE A 146 15.23 0.63 4.32
N VAL A 147 15.55 -0.66 4.27
CA VAL A 147 15.22 -1.53 3.16
C VAL A 147 14.24 -2.61 3.65
N VAL A 148 13.08 -2.71 3.02
CA VAL A 148 12.06 -3.71 3.31
C VAL A 148 12.16 -4.83 2.29
N ASP A 149 12.57 -6.02 2.73
CA ASP A 149 12.59 -7.23 1.94
C ASP A 149 11.18 -7.82 1.81
N ALA A 150 10.53 -7.59 0.66
CA ALA A 150 9.23 -8.18 0.33
C ALA A 150 9.35 -9.43 -0.58
N MET A 151 10.55 -9.99 -0.73
CA MET A 151 10.81 -11.11 -1.64
C MET A 151 10.48 -12.46 -1.00
N ASN A 152 10.32 -13.50 -1.81
CA ASN A 152 10.23 -14.88 -1.35
C ASN A 152 11.11 -15.74 -2.25
N TYR A 153 11.94 -16.58 -1.65
CA TYR A 153 12.58 -17.65 -2.39
C TYR A 153 11.56 -18.73 -2.73
N TRP A 154 11.41 -19.01 -4.02
CA TRP A 154 10.45 -19.97 -4.53
C TRP A 154 11.10 -20.76 -5.67
N PRO A 155 11.58 -22.00 -5.44
CA PRO A 155 12.36 -22.75 -6.43
C PRO A 155 11.69 -22.90 -7.81
N PRO A 156 10.35 -23.08 -7.91
CA PRO A 156 9.66 -23.05 -9.20
C PRO A 156 9.78 -21.74 -10.02
N ILE A 157 10.13 -20.61 -9.39
CA ILE A 157 10.29 -19.30 -10.03
C ILE A 157 11.77 -18.94 -10.14
N ASP A 158 12.53 -19.16 -9.07
CA ASP A 158 13.91 -18.72 -8.95
C ASP A 158 14.92 -19.76 -9.46
N GLY A 159 14.47 -21.00 -9.69
CA GLY A 159 15.37 -22.15 -9.73
C GLY A 159 15.90 -22.49 -8.33
N THR A 160 16.70 -23.55 -8.25
CA THR A 160 17.38 -23.90 -7.01
C THR A 160 18.57 -22.96 -6.80
N ILE A 161 18.65 -22.33 -5.63
CA ILE A 161 19.77 -21.45 -5.25
C ILE A 161 20.54 -22.14 -4.13
N ASP A 162 21.73 -22.66 -4.43
CA ASP A 162 22.54 -23.44 -3.50
C ASP A 162 22.83 -22.70 -2.19
N GLU A 163 23.05 -21.37 -2.25
CA GLU A 163 23.25 -20.52 -1.06
C GLU A 163 22.04 -20.57 -0.11
N VAL A 164 20.82 -20.71 -0.63
CA VAL A 164 19.61 -20.77 0.19
C VAL A 164 19.33 -22.19 0.66
N GLU A 165 19.53 -23.20 -0.19
CA GLU A 165 19.27 -24.60 0.15
C GLU A 165 20.27 -25.17 1.17
N ALA A 166 21.53 -24.72 1.12
CA ALA A 166 22.58 -25.20 2.00
C ALA A 166 22.69 -24.42 3.32
N ASP A 167 22.03 -23.27 3.42
CA ASP A 167 22.13 -22.36 4.55
C ASP A 167 20.92 -22.51 5.48
N GLY A 168 21.18 -22.66 6.77
CA GLY A 168 20.13 -22.78 7.79
C GLY A 168 19.54 -21.45 8.24
N ARG A 169 20.05 -20.32 7.72
CA ARG A 169 19.53 -18.98 7.98
C ARG A 169 18.25 -18.71 7.20
N SER A 170 17.46 -17.76 7.68
CA SER A 170 16.32 -17.24 6.93
C SER A 170 16.76 -16.59 5.62
N THR A 171 15.85 -16.56 4.64
CA THR A 171 16.13 -15.94 3.34
C THR A 171 16.51 -14.46 3.46
N SER A 172 15.94 -13.73 4.42
CA SER A 172 16.29 -12.32 4.66
C SER A 172 17.65 -12.15 5.34
N GLU A 173 18.09 -13.08 6.19
CA GLU A 173 19.47 -13.06 6.72
C GLU A 173 20.50 -13.30 5.61
N ILE A 174 20.18 -14.17 4.65
CA ILE A 174 21.01 -14.38 3.45
C ILE A 174 21.05 -13.09 2.61
N ILE A 175 19.91 -12.42 2.40
CA ILE A 175 19.87 -11.13 1.70
C ILE A 175 20.67 -10.05 2.43
N GLY A 176 20.62 -10.02 3.76
CA GLY A 176 21.39 -9.07 4.58
C GLY A 176 22.90 -9.11 4.36
N THR A 177 23.45 -10.20 3.80
CA THR A 177 24.88 -10.26 3.46
C THR A 177 25.25 -9.40 2.25
N ARG A 178 24.29 -9.03 1.38
CA ARG A 178 24.54 -8.19 0.20
C ARG A 178 24.84 -6.73 0.58
N ASN A 179 24.24 -6.23 1.66
CA ASN A 179 24.59 -4.93 2.22
C ASN A 179 24.34 -4.93 3.74
N THR A 180 25.43 -4.98 4.50
CA THR A 180 25.40 -4.95 5.98
C THR A 180 25.22 -3.54 6.56
N ALA A 181 25.37 -2.50 5.75
CA ALA A 181 25.11 -1.10 6.12
C ALA A 181 23.64 -0.70 5.90
N ALA A 182 22.85 -1.51 5.19
CA ALA A 182 21.41 -1.31 5.06
C ALA A 182 20.67 -1.75 6.34
N ARG A 183 19.64 -0.99 6.72
CA ARG A 183 18.77 -1.28 7.87
C ARG A 183 17.63 -2.18 7.38
N LEU A 184 17.94 -3.46 7.22
CA LEU A 184 17.05 -4.44 6.58
C LEU A 184 15.89 -4.86 7.50
N VAL A 185 14.69 -4.86 6.95
CA VAL A 185 13.45 -5.29 7.60
C VAL A 185 12.69 -6.25 6.69
N LYS A 186 12.23 -7.38 7.23
CA LYS A 186 11.41 -8.34 6.52
C LYS A 186 9.93 -8.04 6.76
N SER A 187 9.18 -7.77 5.69
CA SER A 187 7.72 -7.56 5.73
C SER A 187 7.08 -7.67 4.33
N PHE A 188 5.76 -7.52 4.24
CA PHE A 188 4.93 -7.57 3.02
C PHE A 188 4.99 -8.86 2.18
N ASN A 189 5.90 -9.78 2.47
CA ASN A 189 6.13 -10.97 1.65
C ASN A 189 5.10 -12.10 1.89
N HIS A 190 4.43 -12.11 3.04
CA HIS A 190 3.56 -13.20 3.51
C HIS A 190 2.08 -13.01 3.18
N LEU A 191 1.73 -11.90 2.51
CA LEU A 191 0.39 -11.58 2.05
C LEU A 191 0.35 -11.60 0.52
N GLY A 192 -0.69 -12.18 -0.08
CA GLY A 192 -0.89 -12.15 -1.53
C GLY A 192 -1.23 -10.75 -2.02
N TYR A 193 -0.75 -10.39 -3.21
CA TYR A 193 -0.97 -9.05 -3.77
C TYR A 193 -2.46 -8.70 -3.99
N HIS A 194 -3.32 -9.69 -4.23
CA HIS A 194 -4.76 -9.46 -4.36
C HIS A 194 -5.39 -9.06 -3.02
N GLU A 195 -4.98 -9.76 -1.96
CA GLU A 195 -5.44 -9.52 -0.59
C GLU A 195 -4.97 -8.15 -0.08
N MET A 196 -3.75 -7.73 -0.44
CA MET A 196 -3.24 -6.40 -0.10
C MET A 196 -4.19 -5.27 -0.54
N GLU A 197 -4.84 -5.41 -1.70
CA GLU A 197 -5.71 -4.37 -2.25
C GLU A 197 -7.10 -4.38 -1.63
N ASP A 198 -7.63 -5.57 -1.36
CA ASP A 198 -9.02 -5.76 -0.96
C ASP A 198 -9.21 -5.65 0.56
N ASP A 199 -8.17 -5.91 1.36
CA ASP A 199 -8.29 -6.09 2.81
C ASP A 199 -7.85 -4.88 3.64
N ALA A 200 -7.44 -3.79 3.01
CA ALA A 200 -7.04 -2.58 3.70
C ALA A 200 -8.23 -1.99 4.48
N LEU A 201 -8.12 -1.94 5.81
CA LEU A 201 -9.19 -1.47 6.69
C LEU A 201 -8.71 -0.38 7.67
N PRO A 202 -9.59 0.57 8.05
CA PRO A 202 -9.27 1.57 9.07
C PRO A 202 -8.89 0.91 10.41
N ALA A 203 -8.07 1.61 11.19
CA ALA A 203 -7.68 1.19 12.53
C ALA A 203 -8.91 0.86 13.41
N GLY A 204 -8.84 -0.27 14.11
CA GLY A 204 -9.91 -0.76 14.98
C GLY A 204 -11.06 -1.50 14.26
N ALA A 205 -11.00 -1.66 12.94
CA ALA A 205 -11.96 -2.52 12.23
C ALA A 205 -11.83 -3.99 12.70
N PRO A 206 -12.93 -4.69 13.01
CA PRO A 206 -12.88 -6.05 13.57
C PRO A 206 -12.19 -7.11 12.72
N LEU A 207 -12.05 -6.88 11.41
CA LEU A 207 -11.44 -7.81 10.45
C LEU A 207 -10.14 -7.26 9.87
N ARG A 208 -9.52 -6.27 10.53
CA ARG A 208 -8.26 -5.71 10.07
C ARG A 208 -7.16 -6.76 10.18
N ARG A 209 -6.54 -7.08 9.05
CA ARG A 209 -5.46 -8.05 8.98
C ARG A 209 -4.17 -7.48 9.54
N ALA A 210 -3.34 -8.37 10.06
CA ALA A 210 -2.02 -8.03 10.55
C ALA A 210 -0.91 -8.37 9.55
N LEU A 211 0.14 -7.56 9.55
CA LEU A 211 1.39 -7.79 8.84
C LEU A 211 2.55 -7.76 9.83
N ALA A 212 3.40 -8.78 9.73
CA ALA A 212 4.58 -8.92 10.56
C ALA A 212 5.74 -8.01 10.10
N VAL A 213 6.58 -7.64 11.05
CA VAL A 213 7.82 -6.88 10.87
C VAL A 213 8.92 -7.61 11.62
N ALA A 214 10.00 -8.00 10.94
CA ALA A 214 11.19 -8.62 11.54
C ALA A 214 12.45 -7.88 11.10
N GLY A 215 13.37 -7.59 12.02
CA GLY A 215 14.59 -6.83 11.72
C GLY A 215 15.41 -6.55 12.97
N ASP A 216 16.69 -6.27 12.78
CA ASP A 216 17.63 -6.07 13.90
C ASP A 216 17.76 -4.60 14.34
N ASP A 217 17.12 -3.68 13.62
CA ASP A 217 17.09 -2.25 13.92
C ASP A 217 15.68 -1.82 14.35
N ASP A 218 15.51 -1.47 15.63
CA ASP A 218 14.21 -1.16 16.23
C ASP A 218 13.56 0.11 15.64
N GLU A 219 14.35 1.11 15.28
CA GLU A 219 13.85 2.33 14.66
C GLU A 219 13.36 2.08 13.22
N ALA A 220 14.08 1.26 12.46
CA ALA A 220 13.70 0.84 11.12
C ALA A 220 12.40 0.02 11.17
N LYS A 221 12.31 -0.96 12.09
CA LYS A 221 11.07 -1.71 12.32
C LYS A 221 9.90 -0.79 12.68
N ALA A 222 10.11 0.17 13.58
CA ALA A 222 9.07 1.12 13.97
C ALA A 222 8.62 2.00 12.78
N ALA A 223 9.54 2.42 11.91
CA ALA A 223 9.21 3.16 10.70
C ALA A 223 8.39 2.31 9.71
N VAL A 224 8.76 1.04 9.53
CA VAL A 224 8.02 0.09 8.68
C VAL A 224 6.63 -0.21 9.26
N ALA A 225 6.53 -0.38 10.57
CA ALA A 225 5.25 -0.57 11.27
C ALA A 225 4.30 0.62 11.03
N ARG A 226 4.80 1.87 11.10
CA ARG A 226 3.98 3.05 10.83
C ARG A 226 3.42 3.07 9.40
N ILE A 227 4.21 2.68 8.40
CA ILE A 227 3.71 2.68 7.02
C ILE A 227 2.74 1.52 6.75
N ILE A 228 2.88 0.38 7.44
CA ILE A 228 1.91 -0.73 7.43
C ILE A 228 0.56 -0.26 8.00
N GLU A 229 0.59 0.41 9.15
CA GLU A 229 -0.60 0.98 9.79
C GLU A 229 -1.28 2.01 8.87
N ALA A 230 -0.49 2.88 8.23
CA ALA A 230 -0.99 3.91 7.33
C ALA A 230 -1.71 3.36 6.08
N ILE A 231 -1.36 2.16 5.62
CA ILE A 231 -2.02 1.50 4.48
C ILE A 231 -3.13 0.52 4.89
N GLY A 232 -3.55 0.53 6.16
CA GLY A 232 -4.76 -0.17 6.59
C GLY A 232 -4.55 -1.58 7.16
N PHE A 233 -3.35 -1.91 7.64
CA PHE A 233 -3.04 -3.20 8.28
C PHE A 233 -2.47 -3.01 9.69
N ASP A 234 -2.69 -3.97 10.57
CA ASP A 234 -2.08 -3.98 11.91
C ASP A 234 -0.62 -4.43 11.83
N ALA A 235 0.33 -3.61 12.27
CA ALA A 235 1.74 -3.99 12.30
C ALA A 235 2.07 -4.79 13.57
N VAL A 236 2.75 -5.93 13.41
CA VAL A 236 3.24 -6.75 14.53
C VAL A 236 4.75 -6.95 14.41
N ASP A 237 5.51 -6.43 15.37
CA ASP A 237 6.94 -6.72 15.48
C ASP A 237 7.14 -8.14 16.03
N ILE A 238 7.78 -9.00 15.24
CA ILE A 238 8.05 -10.39 15.61
C ILE A 238 9.52 -10.61 16.03
N GLY A 239 10.31 -9.55 16.12
CA GLY A 239 11.68 -9.58 16.65
C GLY A 239 12.76 -9.40 15.58
N ALA A 240 13.84 -10.17 15.73
CA ALA A 240 15.07 -10.06 14.94
C ALA A 240 14.87 -10.48 13.47
N LEU A 241 15.81 -10.13 12.59
CA LEU A 241 15.71 -10.43 11.15
C LEU A 241 15.51 -11.93 10.85
N ARG A 242 16.16 -12.80 11.65
CA ARG A 242 16.01 -14.26 11.56
C ARG A 242 14.56 -14.75 11.72
N GLU A 243 13.73 -13.99 12.44
CA GLU A 243 12.33 -14.34 12.64
C GLU A 243 11.52 -14.19 11.34
N GLY A 244 12.11 -13.56 10.31
CA GLY A 244 11.65 -13.61 8.92
C GLY A 244 11.43 -15.02 8.37
N ALA A 245 12.04 -16.05 8.97
CA ALA A 245 11.74 -17.46 8.67
C ALA A 245 10.26 -17.82 8.90
N HIS A 246 9.56 -17.13 9.81
CA HIS A 246 8.12 -17.34 10.01
C HIS A 246 7.29 -16.86 8.82
N LEU A 247 7.83 -15.90 8.07
CA LEU A 247 7.15 -15.16 7.02
C LEU A 247 7.45 -15.70 5.63
N GLN A 248 8.46 -16.54 5.44
CA GLN A 248 8.81 -17.08 4.12
C GLN A 248 7.98 -18.34 3.78
N PRO A 249 7.95 -18.80 2.52
CA PRO A 249 7.22 -20.01 2.15
C PRO A 249 7.58 -21.19 3.04
N GLY A 250 6.56 -21.90 3.54
CA GLY A 250 6.70 -22.98 4.52
C GLY A 250 6.64 -22.53 5.98
N GLY A 251 6.79 -21.24 6.27
CA GLY A 251 6.64 -20.68 7.61
C GLY A 251 5.17 -20.62 8.08
N PRO A 252 4.93 -20.61 9.41
CA PRO A 252 3.58 -20.69 10.01
C PRO A 252 2.66 -19.50 9.71
N ILE A 253 3.20 -18.36 9.28
CA ILE A 253 2.44 -17.12 8.98
C ILE A 253 2.17 -16.97 7.48
N PHE A 254 2.98 -17.59 6.62
CA PHE A 254 2.95 -17.37 5.17
C PHE A 254 1.60 -17.71 4.53
N GLY A 255 1.02 -16.75 3.80
CA GLY A 255 -0.20 -16.94 3.01
C GLY A 255 -1.48 -17.10 3.83
N ARG A 256 -1.47 -16.66 5.10
CA ARG A 256 -2.63 -16.77 5.99
C ARG A 256 -3.32 -15.42 6.22
N GLU A 257 -4.62 -15.49 6.34
CA GLU A 257 -5.48 -14.40 6.82
C GLU A 257 -5.44 -14.42 8.34
N LEU A 258 -4.74 -13.45 8.94
CA LEU A 258 -4.51 -13.39 10.37
C LEU A 258 -4.84 -12.00 10.89
N ASP A 259 -5.52 -11.94 12.03
CA ASP A 259 -5.56 -10.73 12.84
C ASP A 259 -4.28 -10.57 13.68
N ARG A 260 -4.19 -9.45 14.42
CA ARG A 260 -3.05 -9.15 15.29
C ARG A 260 -2.77 -10.27 16.31
N THR A 261 -3.81 -10.75 16.99
CA THR A 261 -3.69 -11.73 18.07
C THR A 261 -3.21 -13.07 17.52
N GLU A 262 -3.76 -13.49 16.38
CA GLU A 262 -3.38 -14.73 15.72
C GLU A 262 -1.93 -14.69 15.22
N LEU A 263 -1.51 -13.56 14.63
CA LEU A 263 -0.14 -13.37 14.15
C LEU A 263 0.86 -13.39 15.32
N GLU A 264 0.58 -12.64 16.40
CA GLU A 264 1.41 -12.64 17.62
C GLU A 264 1.58 -14.05 18.20
N ARG A 265 0.49 -14.82 18.24
CA ARG A 265 0.53 -16.21 18.72
C ARG A 265 1.44 -17.09 17.84
N LEU A 266 1.35 -16.96 16.52
CA LEU A 266 2.14 -17.74 15.57
C LEU A 266 3.61 -17.34 15.54
N ALA A 267 3.93 -16.08 15.83
CA ALA A 267 5.30 -15.58 15.93
C ALA A 267 6.10 -16.23 17.07
N HIS A 268 5.44 -16.92 17.99
CA HIS A 268 6.09 -17.68 19.08
C HIS A 268 6.19 -19.18 18.79
N GLU A 269 5.66 -19.67 17.67
CA GLU A 269 5.81 -21.07 17.27
C GLU A 269 7.22 -21.33 16.76
N ARG A 270 7.82 -22.47 17.11
CA ARG A 270 9.16 -22.80 16.58
C ARG A 270 9.06 -23.11 15.09
N VAL A 271 9.79 -22.38 14.26
CA VAL A 271 10.05 -22.78 12.87
C VAL A 271 10.99 -23.98 12.90
N THR A 272 10.48 -25.15 12.51
CA THR A 272 11.32 -26.33 12.25
C THR A 272 11.94 -26.16 10.87
N ALA A 273 13.27 -26.02 10.83
CA ALA A 273 14.06 -26.08 9.61
C ALA A 273 13.94 -27.46 8.93
#